data_AF-A0A6I1L9S6-F1
#
_entry.id   AF-A0A6I1L9S6-F1
#
_cell.length_a   1.000
_cell.length_b   1.000
_cell.length_c   1.000
_cell.angle_alpha   90.00
_cell.angle_beta   90.00
_cell.angle_gamma   90.00
#
_symmetry.space_group_name_H-M   'P 1'
#
loop_
_entity.id
_entity.type
_entity.pdbx_description
1 polymer ?
#
loop_
_entity_poly.entity_id
_entity_poly.type
_entity_poly.pdbx_seq_one_letter_code
_entity_poly.pdbx_strand_id
1 'polypeptide(L)'
;MSSGLGSVTNPEGANLALYKASKAALNSLTNTFITQLGEQQLTVLSLHPGWVKTDMGGENAEIDVHTSVRGLVDQVYAYAGKGGHHFIDYQGKTIPW
;
A
#
# COMPACT_ATOMS: atom_id res chain seq x y z
N MET A 1 -4.68 2.05 4.28
CA MET A 1 -4.50 1.65 2.87
C MET A 1 -3.61 2.67 2.16
N SER A 2 -2.53 2.20 1.52
CA SER A 2 -1.55 3.01 0.81
C SER A 2 -1.81 3.03 -0.72
N SER A 3 -0.85 3.46 -1.51
CA SER A 3 -0.87 3.49 -2.97
C SER A 3 0.56 3.43 -3.51
N GLY A 4 0.80 2.84 -4.68
CA GLY A 4 2.12 2.90 -5.34
C GLY A 4 2.59 4.32 -5.64
N LEU A 5 1.66 5.28 -5.74
CA LEU A 5 1.92 6.71 -5.84
C LEU A 5 2.43 7.36 -4.55
N GLY A 6 2.36 6.65 -3.42
CA GLY A 6 2.98 7.06 -2.15
C GLY A 6 4.47 6.76 -2.07
N SER A 7 5.04 6.11 -3.09
CA SER A 7 6.48 5.95 -3.26
C SER A 7 7.12 7.26 -3.71
N VAL A 8 8.12 7.75 -2.99
CA VAL A 8 8.83 8.99 -3.38
C VAL A 8 9.72 8.78 -4.59
N THR A 9 10.05 7.52 -4.91
CA THR A 9 10.79 7.15 -6.13
C THR A 9 9.90 7.01 -7.37
N ASN A 10 8.57 7.09 -7.23
CA ASN A 10 7.64 7.02 -8.35
C ASN A 10 7.35 8.42 -8.96
N PRO A 11 7.78 8.72 -10.19
CA PRO A 11 7.57 10.02 -10.83
C PRO A 11 6.15 10.22 -11.41
N GLU A 12 5.34 9.17 -11.54
CA GLU A 12 4.04 9.22 -12.22
C GLU A 12 2.98 10.02 -11.45
N GLY A 13 1.86 10.34 -12.12
CA GLY A 13 0.70 10.98 -11.49
C GLY A 13 0.92 12.43 -11.07
N ALA A 14 1.52 13.26 -11.94
CA ALA A 14 1.83 14.66 -11.66
C ALA A 14 0.60 15.49 -11.23
N ASN A 15 -0.58 15.17 -11.76
CA ASN A 15 -1.86 15.79 -11.41
C ASN A 15 -2.42 15.35 -10.04
N LEU A 16 -1.76 14.42 -9.35
CA LEU A 16 -2.21 13.84 -8.08
C LEU A 16 -1.27 14.21 -6.92
N ALA A 17 -0.54 15.33 -7.01
CA ALA A 17 0.50 15.71 -6.05
C ALA A 17 0.05 15.66 -4.57
N LEU A 18 -1.15 16.17 -4.25
CA LEU A 18 -1.69 16.12 -2.89
C LEU A 18 -2.02 14.69 -2.43
N TYR A 19 -2.56 13.88 -3.33
CA TYR A 19 -2.82 12.47 -3.06
C TYR A 19 -1.50 11.71 -2.83
N LYS A 20 -0.48 11.92 -3.69
CA LYS A 20 0.87 11.38 -3.52
C LYS A 20 1.45 11.75 -2.16
N ALA A 21 1.44 13.03 -1.82
CA ALA A 21 1.94 13.53 -0.54
C ALA A 21 1.22 12.89 0.65
N SER A 22 -0.12 12.73 0.57
CA SER A 22 -0.90 12.10 1.64
C SER A 22 -0.53 10.62 1.85
N LYS A 23 -0.24 9.89 0.77
CA LYS A 23 0.13 8.46 0.84
C LYS A 23 1.59 8.27 1.26
N ALA A 24 2.49 9.15 0.84
CA ALA A 24 3.86 9.20 1.35
C ALA A 24 3.89 9.53 2.85
N ALA A 25 3.10 10.51 3.30
CA ALA A 25 2.96 10.84 4.71
C ALA A 25 2.37 9.67 5.53
N LEU A 26 1.35 8.98 5.01
CA LEU A 26 0.83 7.76 5.62
C LEU A 26 1.91 6.68 5.77
N ASN A 27 2.71 6.45 4.72
CA ASN A 27 3.82 5.49 4.76
C ASN A 27 4.86 5.88 5.85
N SER A 28 5.21 7.16 5.94
CA SER A 28 6.10 7.69 6.99
C SER A 28 5.52 7.51 8.41
N LEU A 29 4.21 7.77 8.59
CA LEU A 29 3.52 7.54 9.87
C LEU A 29 3.57 6.07 10.26
N THR A 30 3.36 5.14 9.32
CA THR A 30 3.46 3.69 9.60
C THR A 30 4.88 3.23 9.89
N ASN A 31 5.90 3.86 9.28
CA ASN A 31 7.30 3.63 9.59
C ASN A 31 7.64 4.08 11.02
N THR A 32 7.09 5.23 11.46
CA THR A 32 7.23 5.67 12.86
C THR A 32 6.51 4.71 13.80
N PHE A 33 5.27 4.31 13.46
CA PHE A 33 4.46 3.39 14.26
C PHE A 33 5.19 2.07 14.55
N ILE A 34 5.87 1.46 13.56
CA ILE A 34 6.57 0.20 13.80
C ILE A 34 7.70 0.32 14.84
N THR A 35 8.35 1.49 14.94
CA THR A 35 9.39 1.71 15.97
C THR A 35 8.83 1.75 17.40
N GLN A 36 7.52 1.95 17.55
CA GLN A 36 6.84 2.02 18.84
C GLN A 36 6.30 0.66 19.32
N LEU A 37 6.38 -0.39 18.50
CA LEU A 37 5.84 -1.72 18.82
C LEU A 37 6.71 -2.54 19.80
N GLY A 38 7.93 -2.09 20.12
CA GLY A 38 8.81 -2.76 21.07
C GLY A 38 9.19 -4.18 20.63
N GLU A 39 9.14 -5.15 21.56
CA GLU A 39 9.43 -6.57 21.26
C GLU A 39 8.31 -7.28 20.47
N GLN A 40 7.17 -6.61 20.22
CA GLN A 40 6.08 -7.19 19.44
C GLN A 40 6.49 -7.25 17.96
N GLN A 41 6.76 -8.45 17.48
CA GLN A 41 7.13 -8.73 16.08
C GLN A 41 5.89 -8.71 15.15
N LEU A 42 5.03 -7.69 15.29
CA LEU A 42 3.88 -7.55 14.40
C LEU A 42 4.34 -7.19 12.99
N THR A 43 3.60 -7.69 12.02
CA THR A 43 3.76 -7.28 10.62
C THR A 43 2.87 -6.08 10.34
N VAL A 44 3.46 -5.02 9.82
CA VAL A 44 2.76 -3.83 9.34
C VAL A 44 2.80 -3.81 7.81
N LEU A 45 1.63 -3.75 7.17
CA LEU A 45 1.51 -3.72 5.71
C LEU A 45 0.99 -2.37 5.22
N SER A 46 1.82 -1.65 4.48
CA SER A 46 1.38 -0.57 3.60
C SER A 46 0.96 -1.18 2.27
N LEU A 47 -0.35 -1.35 2.05
CA LEU A 47 -0.87 -2.05 0.87
C LEU A 47 -1.29 -1.08 -0.24
N HIS A 48 -0.79 -1.31 -1.45
CA HIS A 48 -1.32 -0.72 -2.68
C HIS A 48 -2.35 -1.66 -3.31
N PRO A 49 -3.62 -1.25 -3.46
CA PRO A 49 -4.68 -2.13 -3.96
C PRO A 49 -4.65 -2.37 -5.48
N GLY A 50 -3.71 -1.79 -6.23
CA GLY A 50 -3.83 -1.61 -7.68
C GLY A 50 -4.65 -0.36 -8.04
N TRP A 51 -4.83 -0.08 -9.34
CA TRP A 51 -5.79 0.92 -9.80
C TRP A 51 -7.16 0.25 -9.99
N VAL A 52 -8.06 0.46 -9.03
CA VAL A 52 -9.30 -0.32 -8.88
C VAL A 52 -10.53 0.44 -9.38
N LYS A 53 -11.39 -0.22 -10.15
CA LYS A 53 -12.69 0.29 -10.66
C LYS A 53 -13.66 0.58 -9.51
N THR A 54 -13.59 1.80 -9.02
CA THR A 54 -14.34 2.39 -7.91
C THR A 54 -14.62 3.84 -8.26
N ASP A 55 -15.45 4.54 -7.48
CA ASP A 55 -15.70 5.98 -7.69
C ASP A 55 -14.40 6.81 -7.70
N MET A 56 -13.40 6.43 -6.89
CA MET A 56 -12.10 7.11 -6.84
C MET A 56 -11.17 6.72 -8.02
N GLY A 57 -11.25 5.47 -8.48
CA GLY A 57 -10.41 4.97 -9.58
C GLY A 57 -10.95 5.32 -10.96
N GLY A 58 -12.26 5.49 -11.10
CA GLY A 58 -12.93 5.70 -12.37
C GLY A 58 -13.06 4.43 -13.22
N GLU A 59 -13.75 4.55 -14.34
CA GLU A 59 -14.06 3.42 -15.24
C GLU A 59 -12.81 2.87 -15.96
N ASN A 60 -11.78 3.70 -16.14
CA ASN A 60 -10.53 3.36 -16.80
C ASN A 60 -9.53 2.61 -15.92
N ALA A 61 -9.88 2.35 -14.66
CA ALA A 61 -9.03 1.59 -13.75
C ALA A 61 -8.80 0.15 -14.24
N GLU A 62 -7.62 -0.40 -13.96
CA GLU A 62 -7.12 -1.63 -14.58
C GLU A 62 -7.81 -2.90 -14.07
N ILE A 63 -8.21 -2.92 -12.78
CA ILE A 63 -8.76 -4.12 -12.13
C ILE A 63 -10.08 -3.84 -11.42
N ASP A 64 -10.90 -4.88 -11.26
CA ASP A 64 -12.11 -4.81 -10.45
C ASP A 64 -11.83 -4.95 -8.94
N VAL A 65 -12.85 -4.62 -8.13
CA VAL A 65 -12.77 -4.70 -6.66
C VAL A 65 -12.50 -6.12 -6.18
N HIS A 66 -13.10 -7.13 -6.82
CA HIS A 66 -12.96 -8.52 -6.39
C HIS A 66 -11.51 -9.01 -6.54
N THR A 67 -10.88 -8.71 -7.67
CA THR A 67 -9.48 -9.01 -7.97
C THR A 67 -8.54 -8.33 -6.98
N SER A 68 -8.77 -7.04 -6.73
CA SER A 68 -7.99 -6.26 -5.75
C SER A 68 -8.10 -6.85 -4.34
N VAL A 69 -9.32 -7.03 -3.84
CA VAL A 69 -9.56 -7.47 -2.46
C VAL A 69 -9.06 -8.89 -2.24
N ARG A 70 -9.25 -9.81 -3.20
CA ARG A 70 -8.71 -11.17 -3.10
C ARG A 70 -7.19 -11.15 -2.96
N GLY A 71 -6.50 -10.41 -3.82
CA GLY A 71 -5.04 -10.30 -3.74
C GLY A 71 -4.56 -9.68 -2.42
N LEU A 72 -5.23 -8.61 -1.95
CA LEU A 72 -4.93 -8.00 -0.65
C LEU A 72 -5.09 -8.97 0.52
N VAL A 73 -6.17 -9.76 0.53
CA VAL A 73 -6.43 -10.77 1.57
C VAL A 73 -5.36 -11.86 1.52
N ASP A 74 -4.98 -12.32 0.33
CA ASP A 74 -3.89 -13.29 0.15
C ASP A 74 -2.57 -12.75 0.74
N GLN A 75 -2.26 -11.46 0.54
CA GLN A 75 -1.07 -10.85 1.12
C GLN A 75 -1.14 -10.71 2.64
N VAL A 76 -2.30 -10.40 3.20
CA VAL A 76 -2.49 -10.36 4.67
C VAL A 76 -2.17 -11.72 5.28
N TYR A 77 -2.66 -12.82 4.70
CA TYR A 77 -2.33 -14.17 5.15
C TYR A 77 -0.86 -14.51 4.90
N ALA A 78 -0.32 -14.20 3.73
CA ALA A 78 1.06 -14.51 3.36
C ALA A 78 2.11 -13.79 4.21
N TYR A 79 1.75 -12.66 4.83
CA TYR A 79 2.66 -11.86 5.66
C TYR A 79 2.38 -11.98 7.16
N ALA A 80 1.35 -12.72 7.58
CA ALA A 80 1.06 -12.94 8.99
C ALA A 80 2.28 -13.51 9.73
N GLY A 81 2.69 -12.84 10.81
CA GLY A 81 3.80 -13.28 11.67
C GLY A 81 5.20 -13.08 11.12
N LYS A 82 5.39 -12.42 9.96
CA LYS A 82 6.73 -12.15 9.41
C LYS A 82 7.50 -11.03 10.12
N GLY A 83 6.83 -10.27 10.99
CA GLY A 83 7.34 -9.02 11.54
C GLY A 83 7.62 -7.96 10.47
N GLY A 84 8.11 -6.81 10.90
CA GLY A 84 8.61 -5.76 10.00
C GLY A 84 7.51 -4.95 9.30
N HIS A 85 7.96 -3.95 8.53
CA HIS A 85 7.11 -3.05 7.75
C HIS A 85 7.34 -3.30 6.27
N HIS A 86 6.27 -3.60 5.54
CA HIS A 86 6.34 -3.95 4.12
C HIS A 86 5.44 -3.04 3.30
N PHE A 87 5.95 -2.58 2.16
CA PHE A 87 5.19 -1.85 1.15
C PHE A 87 5.05 -2.72 -0.08
N ILE A 88 3.85 -3.24 -0.29
CA ILE A 88 3.56 -4.22 -1.34
C ILE A 88 2.24 -3.90 -2.05
N ASP A 89 2.09 -4.37 -3.29
CA ASP A 89 0.81 -4.33 -4.00
C ASP A 89 -0.07 -5.55 -3.69
N TYR A 90 -1.27 -5.57 -4.29
CA TYR A 90 -2.23 -6.68 -4.17
C TYR A 90 -1.71 -8.02 -4.72
N GLN A 91 -0.63 -8.02 -5.51
CA GLN A 91 0.03 -9.23 -6.02
C GLN A 91 1.20 -9.68 -5.12
N GLY A 92 1.51 -8.91 -4.07
CA GLY A 92 2.65 -9.16 -3.19
C GLY A 92 3.98 -8.61 -3.71
N LYS A 93 3.97 -7.80 -4.78
CA LYS A 93 5.19 -7.19 -5.31
C LYS A 93 5.62 -6.04 -4.40
N THR A 94 6.88 -6.04 -3.98
CA THR A 94 7.48 -4.94 -3.23
C THR A 94 7.50 -3.65 -4.05
N ILE A 95 7.05 -2.57 -3.42
CA ILE A 95 7.11 -1.22 -3.94
C ILE A 95 8.24 -0.49 -3.20
N PRO A 96 9.16 0.20 -3.90
CA PRO A 96 10.17 1.02 -3.24
C PRO A 96 9.51 2.15 -2.44
N TRP A 97 10.14 2.57 -1.36
CA TRP A 97 9.68 3.72 -0.57
C TRP A 97 9.73 5.03 -1.37
#